data_AF-A0AA41SBL0-F1
#
_entry.id   AF-A0AA41SBL0-F1
#
_cell.length_a   1.000
_cell.length_b   1.000
_cell.length_c   1.000
_cell.angle_alpha   90.00
_cell.angle_beta   90.00
_cell.angle_gamma   90.00
#
_symmetry.space_group_name_H-M   'P 1'
#
loop_
_entity.id
_entity.type
_entity.pdbx_description
1 polymer ?
#
loop_
_entity_poly.entity_id
_entity_poly.type
_entity_poly.pdbx_seq_one_letter_code
_entity_poly.pdbx_strand_id
1 'polypeptide(L)'
;MGERKVQNHYIPPDFDPVKIPRAQHNNQTRSRTMLSMSIRCNTCGNYIGAGTKLNSRKEFAGEDYLGIKIYRLYSKCTTCSAEFTVKTDPRNSDYTVEFGATRNFEPWRVEEDKLKDAEEIGDPLKSLENRARVSKREMDIDADIDQVKSIKARHSKVSVDAILETVQRNAKGKEDKLDERDEALIKSIFGPKEVVSRIPDKEDQPSVCAAKRKIVLDTGSRTKQRFRKPSVGEELNLSKLISKSSRVKVSVIKKPRK
;
A
#
# COMPACT_ATOMS: atom_id res chain seq x y z
N MET A 1 -11.05 3.11 -69.18
CA MET A 1 -10.45 3.32 -67.85
C MET A 1 -9.03 3.82 -68.07
N GLY A 2 -8.71 5.04 -67.66
CA GLY A 2 -7.32 5.54 -67.73
C GLY A 2 -6.43 4.78 -66.74
N GLU A 3 -5.16 4.60 -67.09
CA GLU A 3 -4.17 3.97 -66.22
C GLU A 3 -3.89 4.83 -64.97
N ARG A 4 -3.53 4.21 -63.83
CA ARG A 4 -3.15 4.96 -62.61
C ARG A 4 -1.89 5.81 -62.81
N LYS A 5 -0.99 5.39 -63.69
CA LYS A 5 0.26 6.07 -64.02
C LYS A 5 0.31 6.30 -65.52
N VAL A 6 -0.43 7.30 -65.98
CA VAL A 6 -0.39 7.73 -67.38
C VAL A 6 0.96 8.36 -67.67
N GLN A 7 1.65 7.93 -68.73
CA GLN A 7 2.93 8.51 -69.14
C GLN A 7 2.78 9.94 -69.66
N ASN A 8 1.78 10.16 -70.53
CA ASN A 8 1.54 11.46 -71.17
C ASN A 8 0.06 11.85 -71.08
N HIS A 9 -0.19 13.09 -70.64
CA HIS A 9 -1.50 13.71 -70.79
C HIS A 9 -1.51 14.55 -72.07
N TYR A 10 -2.62 14.51 -72.82
CA TYR A 10 -2.80 15.40 -73.97
C TYR A 10 -2.91 16.85 -73.49
N ILE A 11 -1.99 17.70 -73.94
CA ILE A 11 -2.00 19.15 -73.71
C ILE A 11 -2.49 19.80 -75.01
N PRO A 12 -3.57 20.60 -74.99
CA PRO A 12 -4.05 21.26 -76.19
C PRO A 12 -3.01 22.27 -76.72
N PRO A 13 -2.93 22.49 -78.04
CA PRO A 13 -1.89 23.30 -78.67
C PRO A 13 -1.89 24.78 -78.22
N ASP A 14 -3.03 25.28 -77.74
CA ASP A 14 -3.20 26.67 -77.28
C ASP A 14 -2.90 26.86 -75.77
N PHE A 15 -2.44 25.83 -75.07
CA PHE A 15 -2.26 25.86 -73.61
C PHE A 15 -0.97 26.58 -73.19
N ASP A 16 -1.12 27.77 -72.59
CA ASP A 16 -0.02 28.52 -71.99
C ASP A 16 0.00 28.39 -70.46
N PRO A 17 1.09 27.85 -69.86
CA PRO A 17 1.16 27.62 -68.41
C PRO A 17 1.22 28.92 -67.59
N VAL A 18 1.56 30.04 -68.21
CA VAL A 18 1.70 31.35 -67.54
C VAL A 18 0.35 32.03 -67.32
N LYS A 19 -0.66 31.72 -68.14
CA LYS A 19 -1.96 32.39 -68.11
C LYS A 19 -2.87 31.91 -66.97
N ILE A 20 -2.55 30.79 -66.32
CA ILE A 20 -3.40 30.18 -65.29
C ILE A 20 -2.89 30.57 -63.90
N PRO A 21 -3.65 31.35 -63.11
CA PRO A 21 -3.28 31.66 -61.74
C PRO A 21 -3.41 30.42 -60.85
N ARG A 22 -2.53 30.29 -59.86
CA ARG A 22 -2.68 29.28 -58.81
C ARG A 22 -3.80 29.71 -57.87
N ALA A 23 -4.82 28.86 -57.70
CA ALA A 23 -5.88 29.11 -56.74
C ALA A 23 -5.29 29.22 -55.33
N GLN A 24 -5.64 30.29 -54.61
CA GLN A 24 -5.35 30.37 -53.18
C GLN A 24 -6.33 29.44 -52.45
N HIS A 25 -5.77 28.40 -51.84
CA HIS A 25 -6.54 27.45 -51.07
C HIS A 25 -6.54 27.85 -49.59
N ASN A 26 -7.66 27.63 -48.91
CA ASN A 26 -7.75 27.82 -47.46
C ASN A 26 -6.68 26.99 -46.75
N ASN A 27 -6.10 27.49 -45.66
CA ASN A 27 -5.05 26.79 -44.91
C ASN A 27 -5.53 25.47 -44.24
N GLN A 28 -6.80 25.11 -44.40
CA GLN A 28 -7.39 23.89 -43.87
C GLN A 28 -7.31 22.74 -44.87
N THR A 29 -6.60 21.68 -44.51
CA THR A 29 -6.48 20.44 -45.29
C THR A 29 -7.28 19.33 -44.63
N ARG A 30 -8.05 18.55 -45.40
CA ARG A 30 -8.74 17.36 -44.87
C ARG A 30 -7.77 16.19 -44.84
N SER A 31 -7.61 15.55 -43.69
CA SER A 31 -6.75 14.37 -43.50
C SER A 31 -7.50 13.29 -42.74
N ARG A 32 -7.18 12.02 -43.00
CA ARG A 32 -7.69 10.90 -42.21
C ARG A 32 -6.61 10.47 -41.24
N THR A 33 -6.77 10.81 -39.96
CA THR A 33 -5.77 10.56 -38.91
C THR A 33 -6.31 9.63 -37.85
N MET A 34 -5.40 8.94 -37.15
CA MET A 34 -5.75 8.19 -35.94
C MET A 34 -5.59 9.08 -34.72
N LEU A 35 -6.45 8.89 -33.73
CA LEU A 35 -6.26 9.49 -32.41
C LEU A 35 -5.05 8.89 -31.70
N SER A 36 -4.16 9.74 -31.18
CA SER A 36 -2.96 9.32 -30.45
C SER A 36 -3.25 8.90 -29.01
N MET A 37 -4.29 9.45 -28.39
CA MET A 37 -4.67 9.19 -26.99
C MET A 37 -6.14 8.80 -26.88
N SER A 38 -6.49 8.18 -25.74
CA SER A 38 -7.89 7.95 -25.39
C SER A 38 -8.51 9.21 -24.79
N ILE A 39 -9.70 9.56 -25.27
CA ILE A 39 -10.35 10.83 -24.97
C ILE A 39 -11.80 10.60 -24.58
N ARG A 40 -12.30 11.36 -23.63
CA ARG A 40 -13.72 11.46 -23.29
C ARG A 40 -14.31 12.76 -23.85
N CYS A 41 -15.38 12.67 -24.63
CA CYS A 41 -16.09 13.84 -25.12
C CYS A 41 -16.80 14.56 -23.96
N ASN A 42 -16.67 15.89 -23.89
CA ASN A 42 -17.28 16.67 -22.80
C ASN A 42 -18.79 16.85 -22.98
N THR A 43 -19.31 16.81 -24.21
CA THR A 43 -20.72 17.03 -24.52
C THR A 43 -21.59 15.80 -24.25
N CYS A 44 -21.16 14.61 -24.69
CA CYS A 44 -21.96 13.37 -24.60
C CYS A 44 -21.37 12.33 -23.65
N GLY A 45 -20.16 12.54 -23.14
CA GLY A 45 -19.48 11.58 -22.28
C GLY A 45 -18.98 10.32 -23.01
N ASN A 46 -19.13 10.22 -24.32
CA ASN A 46 -18.63 9.08 -25.09
C ASN A 46 -17.09 9.00 -25.02
N TYR A 47 -16.59 7.78 -24.88
CA TYR A 47 -15.17 7.47 -24.85
C TYR A 47 -14.70 7.07 -26.24
N ILE A 48 -13.68 7.76 -26.74
CA ILE A 48 -13.02 7.45 -28.00
C ILE A 48 -11.66 6.84 -27.66
N GLY A 49 -11.48 5.58 -28.04
CA GLY A 49 -10.22 4.86 -27.82
C GLY A 49 -9.07 5.44 -28.64
N ALA A 50 -7.85 5.27 -28.14
CA ALA A 50 -6.65 5.53 -28.92
C ALA A 50 -6.66 4.66 -30.19
N GLY A 51 -6.11 5.18 -31.30
CA GLY A 51 -6.09 4.49 -32.60
C GLY A 51 -7.37 4.63 -33.43
N THR A 52 -8.43 5.27 -32.91
CA THR A 52 -9.65 5.47 -33.69
C THR A 52 -9.38 6.36 -34.90
N LYS A 53 -9.72 5.87 -36.10
CA LYS A 53 -9.55 6.60 -37.37
C LYS A 53 -10.66 7.63 -37.56
N LEU A 54 -10.32 8.90 -37.58
CA LEU A 54 -11.25 10.00 -37.77
C LEU A 54 -10.92 10.80 -39.03
N ASN A 55 -11.95 11.39 -39.62
CA ASN A 55 -11.80 12.40 -40.65
C ASN A 55 -11.57 13.74 -39.96
N SER A 56 -10.38 14.30 -40.15
CA SER A 56 -9.90 15.46 -39.43
C SER A 56 -9.69 16.63 -40.40
N ARG A 57 -9.91 17.85 -39.92
CA ARG A 57 -9.43 19.06 -40.61
C ARG A 57 -8.16 19.53 -39.91
N LYS A 58 -7.08 19.63 -40.67
CA LYS A 58 -5.76 20.08 -40.22
C LYS A 58 -5.61 21.55 -40.55
N GLU A 59 -5.29 22.36 -39.55
CA GLU A 59 -4.86 23.75 -39.73
C GLU A 59 -3.51 23.98 -39.04
N PHE A 60 -2.81 25.02 -39.48
CA PHE A 60 -1.63 25.50 -38.79
C PHE A 60 -2.04 26.40 -37.62
N ALA A 61 -1.50 26.13 -36.43
CA ALA A 61 -1.90 26.83 -35.20
C ALA A 61 -1.30 28.25 -35.09
N GLY A 62 -0.37 28.63 -35.97
CA GLY A 62 0.33 29.92 -35.91
C GLY A 62 1.60 29.90 -35.05
N GLU A 63 1.83 28.80 -34.33
CA GLU A 63 2.99 28.62 -33.45
C GLU A 63 3.98 27.63 -34.08
N ASP A 64 5.27 27.96 -33.96
CA ASP A 64 6.37 27.12 -34.38
C ASP A 64 7.27 26.81 -33.18
N TYR A 65 7.67 25.55 -33.03
CA TYR A 65 8.63 25.12 -32.03
C TYR A 65 9.95 24.76 -32.71
N LEU A 66 11.00 25.57 -32.52
CA LEU A 66 12.32 25.37 -33.13
C LEU A 66 12.26 25.15 -34.66
N GLY A 67 11.31 25.82 -35.35
CA GLY A 67 11.07 25.67 -36.79
C GLY A 67 10.13 24.52 -37.19
N ILE A 68 9.64 23.74 -36.22
CA ILE A 68 8.62 22.71 -36.45
C ILE A 68 7.24 23.33 -36.28
N LYS A 69 6.44 23.24 -37.35
CA LYS A 69 5.07 23.77 -37.37
C LYS A 69 4.14 22.99 -36.47
N ILE A 70 3.44 23.70 -35.58
CA ILE A 70 2.40 23.10 -34.74
C ILE A 70 1.08 23.10 -35.50
N TYR A 71 0.44 21.94 -35.53
CA TYR A 71 -0.85 21.76 -36.18
C TYR A 71 -1.97 21.55 -35.17
N ARG A 72 -3.13 22.09 -35.50
CA ARG A 72 -4.39 21.83 -34.82
C ARG A 72 -5.27 20.95 -35.70
N LEU A 73 -5.78 19.88 -35.11
CA LEU A 73 -6.63 18.90 -35.76
C LEU A 73 -8.05 19.03 -35.19
N TYR A 74 -9.02 19.36 -36.04
CA TYR A 74 -10.44 19.32 -35.71
C TYR A 74 -10.99 17.96 -36.09
N SER A 75 -11.52 17.25 -35.10
CA SER A 75 -12.22 15.98 -35.29
C SER A 75 -13.62 16.07 -34.71
N LYS A 76 -14.53 15.23 -35.22
CA LYS A 76 -15.90 15.13 -34.71
C LYS A 76 -16.06 13.90 -33.85
N CYS A 77 -16.82 14.02 -32.77
CA CYS A 77 -17.27 12.87 -32.00
C CYS A 77 -18.22 12.00 -32.84
N THR A 78 -18.10 10.68 -32.72
CA THR A 78 -18.94 9.72 -33.44
C THR A 78 -20.41 9.75 -33.03
N THR A 79 -20.71 10.17 -31.79
CA THR A 79 -22.08 10.16 -31.25
C THR A 79 -22.78 11.51 -31.37
N CYS A 80 -22.21 12.58 -30.81
CA CYS A 80 -22.86 13.89 -30.76
C CYS A 80 -22.46 14.84 -31.89
N SER A 81 -21.54 14.42 -32.78
CA SER A 81 -20.97 15.26 -33.85
C SER A 81 -20.33 16.58 -33.37
N ALA A 82 -20.15 16.75 -32.06
CA ALA A 82 -19.43 17.89 -31.50
C ALA A 82 -17.96 17.84 -31.96
N GLU A 83 -17.44 19.02 -32.32
CA GLU A 83 -16.05 19.17 -32.73
C GLU A 83 -15.16 19.30 -31.49
N PHE A 84 -14.06 18.55 -31.50
CA PHE A 84 -13.00 18.67 -30.51
C PHE A 84 -11.67 18.90 -31.21
N THR A 85 -10.76 19.59 -30.53
CA THR A 85 -9.48 20.02 -31.10
C THR A 85 -8.32 19.39 -30.36
N VAL A 86 -7.37 18.90 -31.15
CA VAL A 86 -6.12 18.32 -30.67
C VAL A 86 -4.96 19.08 -31.31
N LYS A 87 -4.02 19.53 -30.48
CA LYS A 87 -2.80 20.24 -30.89
C LYS A 87 -1.60 19.29 -30.78
N THR A 88 -0.64 19.43 -31.69
CA THR A 88 0.61 18.66 -31.67
C THR A 88 1.65 19.35 -30.78
N ASP A 89 2.28 18.61 -29.86
CA ASP A 89 3.32 19.15 -28.96
C ASP A 89 4.69 18.48 -29.24
N PRO A 90 5.53 19.11 -30.07
CA PRO A 90 6.82 18.54 -30.46
C PRO A 90 7.80 18.41 -29.30
N ARG A 91 7.69 19.22 -28.23
CA ARG A 91 8.56 19.14 -27.05
C ARG A 91 8.46 17.79 -26.31
N ASN A 92 7.25 17.26 -26.18
CA ASN A 92 6.98 16.02 -25.44
C ASN A 92 6.68 14.83 -26.37
N SER A 93 6.82 15.01 -27.69
CA SER A 93 6.40 14.02 -28.71
C SER A 93 4.95 13.55 -28.55
N ASP A 94 4.10 14.45 -28.05
CA ASP A 94 2.75 14.15 -27.59
C ASP A 94 1.73 15.04 -28.30
N TYR A 95 0.46 14.85 -27.96
CA TYR A 95 -0.60 15.75 -28.36
C TYR A 95 -1.31 16.28 -27.11
N THR A 96 -1.85 17.49 -27.20
CA THR A 96 -2.68 18.11 -26.16
C THR A 96 -4.10 18.32 -26.68
N VAL A 97 -5.07 18.14 -25.80
CA VAL A 97 -6.47 18.43 -26.09
C VAL A 97 -6.75 19.87 -25.67
N GLU A 98 -7.19 20.71 -26.60
CA GLU A 98 -7.53 22.11 -26.30
C GLU A 98 -9.03 22.26 -26.00
N PHE A 99 -9.90 21.78 -26.89
CA PHE A 99 -11.34 22.01 -26.80
C PHE A 99 -12.17 20.74 -27.02
N GLY A 100 -13.32 20.67 -26.36
CA GLY A 100 -14.42 19.73 -26.66
C GLY A 100 -14.25 18.33 -26.06
N ALA A 101 -13.10 18.04 -25.45
CA ALA A 101 -12.84 16.75 -24.87
C ALA A 101 -11.79 16.80 -23.76
N THR A 102 -11.71 15.72 -22.98
CA THR A 102 -10.74 15.56 -21.90
C THR A 102 -9.96 14.27 -22.12
N ARG A 103 -8.63 14.31 -21.96
CA ARG A 103 -7.81 13.09 -22.02
C ARG A 103 -8.17 12.16 -20.86
N ASN A 104 -8.27 10.86 -21.12
CA ASN A 104 -8.46 9.89 -20.04
C ASN A 104 -7.21 9.83 -19.15
N PHE A 105 -7.42 9.64 -17.85
CA PHE A 105 -6.34 9.59 -16.88
C PHE A 105 -5.62 8.24 -16.92
N GLU A 106 -4.30 8.28 -17.15
CA GLU A 106 -3.42 7.12 -17.13
C GLU A 106 -2.56 7.18 -15.85
N PRO A 107 -2.72 6.24 -14.89
CA PRO A 107 -2.04 6.31 -13.59
C PRO A 107 -0.50 6.40 -13.68
N TRP A 108 0.10 5.67 -14.63
CA TRP A 108 1.56 5.62 -14.80
C TRP A 108 2.17 6.96 -15.22
N ARG A 109 1.44 7.80 -15.98
CA ARG A 109 1.95 9.12 -16.39
C ARG A 109 2.15 10.05 -15.19
N VAL A 110 1.31 9.94 -14.16
CA VAL A 110 1.45 10.73 -12.94
C VAL A 110 2.56 10.18 -12.03
N GLU A 111 2.81 8.87 -12.07
CA GLU A 111 3.94 8.30 -11.34
C GLU A 111 5.26 8.77 -11.93
N GLU A 112 5.42 8.82 -13.25
CA GLU A 112 6.65 9.32 -13.89
C GLU A 112 6.97 10.77 -13.52
N ASP A 113 5.96 11.65 -13.51
CA ASP A 113 6.15 13.05 -13.12
C ASP A 113 6.53 13.16 -11.64
N LYS A 114 5.85 12.41 -10.76
CA LYS A 114 6.14 12.39 -9.32
C LYS A 114 7.48 11.75 -8.98
N LEU A 115 7.92 10.73 -9.73
CA LEU A 115 9.18 10.04 -9.49
C LEU A 115 10.35 10.96 -9.83
N LYS A 116 10.26 11.70 -10.95
CA LYS A 116 11.26 12.71 -11.34
C LYS A 116 11.37 13.79 -10.28
N ASP A 117 10.24 14.33 -9.83
CA ASP A 117 10.22 15.34 -8.77
C ASP A 117 10.82 14.83 -7.45
N ALA A 118 10.55 13.58 -7.08
CA ALA A 118 11.08 12.97 -5.86
C ALA A 118 12.59 12.65 -5.95
N GLU A 119 13.08 12.28 -7.14
CA GLU A 119 14.49 11.99 -7.39
C GLU A 119 15.33 13.26 -7.52
N GLU A 120 14.79 14.35 -8.07
CA GLU A 120 15.49 15.64 -8.17
C GLU A 120 15.59 16.39 -6.83
N ILE A 121 14.72 16.10 -5.85
CA ILE A 121 14.67 16.80 -4.55
C ILE A 121 15.40 16.02 -3.43
N GLY A 122 15.76 14.75 -3.65
CA GLY A 122 16.36 13.89 -2.62
C GLY A 122 17.89 13.78 -2.69
N ASP A 123 18.57 13.89 -1.54
CA ASP A 123 19.97 13.47 -1.41
C ASP A 123 20.13 11.99 -1.86
N PRO A 124 20.99 11.69 -2.86
CA PRO A 124 21.12 10.34 -3.42
C PRO A 124 21.55 9.32 -2.36
N LEU A 125 22.34 9.75 -1.37
CA LEU A 125 22.79 8.90 -0.26
C LEU A 125 21.63 8.44 0.64
N LYS A 126 20.66 9.33 0.88
CA LYS A 126 19.48 9.03 1.70
C LYS A 126 18.52 8.09 0.98
N SER A 127 18.40 8.22 -0.35
CA SER A 127 17.65 7.26 -1.18
C SER A 127 18.28 5.86 -1.12
N LEU A 128 19.62 5.78 -1.23
CA LEU A 128 20.34 4.51 -1.09
C LEU A 128 20.20 3.90 0.31
N GLU A 129 20.32 4.69 1.39
CA GLU A 129 20.11 4.19 2.75
C GLU A 129 18.68 3.66 2.95
N ASN A 130 17.68 4.35 2.40
CA ASN A 130 16.30 3.90 2.45
C ASN A 130 16.08 2.61 1.66
N ARG A 131 16.64 2.47 0.45
CA ARG A 131 16.57 1.22 -0.32
C ARG A 131 17.22 0.06 0.43
N ALA A 132 18.38 0.27 1.05
CA ALA A 132 19.04 -0.74 1.87
C ALA A 132 18.22 -1.13 3.12
N ARG A 133 17.59 -0.15 3.78
CA ARG A 133 16.68 -0.40 4.90
C ARG A 133 15.43 -1.17 4.50
N VAL A 134 14.84 -0.84 3.34
CA VAL A 134 13.68 -1.55 2.79
C VAL A 134 14.06 -2.98 2.46
N SER A 135 15.15 -3.19 1.73
CA SER A 135 15.64 -4.53 1.38
C SER A 135 15.94 -5.37 2.62
N LYS A 136 16.52 -4.79 3.67
CA LYS A 136 16.74 -5.50 4.94
C LYS A 136 15.42 -5.91 5.61
N ARG A 137 14.43 -5.01 5.66
CA ARG A 137 13.12 -5.32 6.23
C ARG A 137 12.41 -6.42 5.44
N GLU A 138 12.50 -6.40 4.12
CA GLU A 138 11.95 -7.44 3.26
C GLU A 138 12.58 -8.81 3.58
N MET A 139 13.92 -8.87 3.72
CA MET A 139 14.61 -10.10 4.14
C MET A 139 14.17 -10.59 5.53
N ASP A 140 14.01 -9.68 6.50
CA ASP A 140 13.57 -10.02 7.85
C ASP A 140 12.12 -10.57 7.82
N ILE A 141 11.23 -9.94 7.04
CA ILE A 141 9.83 -10.37 6.86
C ILE A 141 9.77 -11.76 6.20
N ASP A 142 10.58 -12.01 5.17
CA ASP A 142 10.61 -13.31 4.50
C ASP A 142 11.11 -14.42 5.44
N ALA A 143 12.12 -14.13 6.26
CA ALA A 143 12.61 -15.05 7.28
C ALA A 143 11.53 -15.37 8.34
N ASP A 144 10.76 -14.36 8.78
CA ASP A 144 9.65 -14.55 9.72
C ASP A 144 8.51 -15.38 9.10
N ILE A 145 8.18 -15.13 7.82
CA ILE A 145 7.19 -15.91 7.07
C ILE A 145 7.62 -17.37 6.99
N ASP A 146 8.89 -17.64 6.71
CA ASP A 146 9.41 -19.01 6.62
C ASP A 146 9.43 -19.71 7.99
N GLN A 147 9.72 -19.00 9.08
CA GLN A 147 9.57 -19.54 10.44
C GLN A 147 8.12 -19.95 10.71
N VAL A 148 7.15 -19.09 10.42
CA VAL A 148 5.72 -19.40 10.63
C VAL A 148 5.27 -20.57 9.75
N LYS A 149 5.67 -20.61 8.48
CA LYS A 149 5.40 -21.75 7.58
C LYS A 149 5.98 -23.04 8.14
N SER A 150 7.20 -23.01 8.67
CA SER A 150 7.85 -24.21 9.25
C SER A 150 7.11 -24.72 10.49
N ILE A 151 6.66 -23.82 11.37
CA ILE A 151 5.86 -24.16 12.57
C ILE A 151 4.53 -24.76 12.13
N LYS A 152 3.86 -24.14 11.16
CA LYS A 152 2.58 -24.63 10.63
C LYS A 152 2.71 -26.01 9.97
N ALA A 153 3.79 -26.26 9.22
CA ALA A 153 4.08 -27.56 8.64
C ALA A 153 4.25 -28.64 9.72
N ARG A 154 4.94 -28.34 10.83
CA ARG A 154 5.06 -29.26 11.98
C ARG A 154 3.72 -29.50 12.67
N HIS A 155 2.93 -28.43 12.86
CA HIS A 155 1.64 -28.50 13.55
C HIS A 155 0.53 -29.13 12.69
N SER A 156 0.70 -29.23 11.37
CA SER A 156 -0.28 -29.85 10.47
C SER A 156 -0.58 -31.32 10.80
N LYS A 157 0.36 -32.04 11.43
CA LYS A 157 0.22 -33.44 11.82
C LYS A 157 -0.52 -33.63 13.15
N VAL A 158 -0.74 -32.56 13.91
CA VAL A 158 -1.33 -32.63 15.26
C VAL A 158 -2.65 -31.86 15.25
N SER A 159 -3.74 -32.56 15.59
CA SER A 159 -5.08 -31.95 15.68
C SER A 159 -5.18 -31.05 16.92
N VAL A 160 -5.92 -29.95 16.80
CA VAL A 160 -6.09 -28.97 17.89
C VAL A 160 -6.75 -29.63 19.11
N ASP A 161 -7.71 -30.53 18.89
CA ASP A 161 -8.43 -31.24 19.95
C ASP A 161 -7.50 -32.20 20.71
N ALA A 162 -6.60 -32.92 20.02
CA ALA A 162 -5.61 -33.78 20.68
C ALA A 162 -4.61 -32.98 21.55
N ILE A 163 -4.26 -31.75 21.13
CA ILE A 163 -3.43 -30.85 21.93
C ILE A 163 -4.20 -30.38 23.17
N LEU A 164 -5.46 -29.97 23.02
CA LEU A 164 -6.28 -29.54 24.15
C LEU A 164 -6.46 -30.65 25.19
N GLU A 165 -6.71 -31.89 24.76
CA GLU A 165 -6.83 -33.02 25.68
C GLU A 165 -5.52 -33.33 26.42
N THR A 166 -4.37 -33.26 25.75
CA THR A 166 -3.07 -33.48 26.42
C THR A 166 -2.74 -32.38 27.42
N VAL A 167 -3.07 -31.11 27.11
CA VAL A 167 -2.92 -29.99 28.05
C VAL A 167 -3.84 -30.16 29.26
N GLN A 168 -5.10 -30.53 29.06
CA GLN A 168 -6.05 -30.78 30.15
C GLN A 168 -5.63 -31.96 31.04
N ARG A 169 -5.15 -33.07 30.45
CA ARG A 169 -4.62 -34.22 31.22
C ARG A 169 -3.39 -33.84 32.04
N ASN A 170 -2.49 -33.04 31.46
CA ASN A 170 -1.31 -32.54 32.17
C ASN A 170 -1.64 -31.52 33.26
N ALA A 171 -2.71 -30.73 33.10
CA ALA A 171 -3.20 -29.82 34.13
C ALA A 171 -3.76 -30.59 35.33
N LYS A 172 -4.66 -31.55 35.08
CA LYS A 172 -5.21 -32.44 36.12
C LYS A 172 -4.12 -33.19 36.88
N GLY A 173 -3.19 -33.82 36.16
CA GLY A 173 -2.07 -34.53 36.78
C GLY A 173 -1.05 -33.64 37.52
N LYS A 174 -1.10 -32.30 37.36
CA LYS A 174 -0.34 -31.36 38.19
C LYS A 174 -1.13 -30.97 39.44
N GLU A 175 -2.44 -30.78 39.31
CA GLU A 175 -3.36 -30.54 40.44
C GLU A 175 -3.31 -31.73 41.40
N ASP A 176 -3.46 -32.97 40.92
CA ASP A 176 -3.38 -34.18 41.75
C ASP A 176 -2.05 -34.26 42.54
N LYS A 177 -0.94 -33.86 41.92
CA LYS A 177 0.40 -33.84 42.56
C LYS A 177 0.61 -32.69 43.53
N LEU A 178 -0.20 -31.64 43.44
CA LEU A 178 -0.21 -30.56 44.43
C LEU A 178 -1.08 -30.99 45.61
N ASP A 179 -2.26 -31.55 45.33
CA ASP A 179 -3.16 -32.10 46.35
C ASP A 179 -2.47 -33.18 47.19
N GLU A 180 -1.73 -34.10 46.57
CA GLU A 180 -0.98 -35.15 47.28
C GLU A 180 0.15 -34.57 48.17
N ARG A 181 0.75 -33.44 47.77
CA ARG A 181 1.73 -32.72 48.61
C ARG A 181 1.05 -32.00 49.76
N ASP A 182 -0.10 -31.37 49.50
CA ASP A 182 -0.89 -30.68 50.51
C ASP A 182 -1.47 -31.66 51.53
N GLU A 183 -1.90 -32.85 51.11
CA GLU A 183 -2.31 -33.94 51.99
C GLU A 183 -1.15 -34.49 52.83
N ALA A 184 0.05 -34.62 52.25
CA ALA A 184 1.25 -35.02 53.00
C ALA A 184 1.63 -33.98 54.06
N LEU A 185 1.49 -32.69 53.72
CA LEU A 185 1.63 -31.57 54.65
C LEU A 185 0.58 -31.63 55.77
N ILE A 186 -0.70 -31.82 55.44
CA ILE A 186 -1.78 -31.95 56.43
C ILE A 186 -1.54 -33.15 57.36
N LYS A 187 -1.13 -34.31 56.83
CA LYS A 187 -0.79 -35.49 57.65
C LYS A 187 0.38 -35.24 58.60
N SER A 188 1.35 -34.41 58.21
CA SER A 188 2.46 -34.02 59.07
C SER A 188 2.04 -33.04 60.19
N ILE A 189 1.00 -32.24 59.96
CA ILE A 189 0.50 -31.21 60.89
C ILE A 189 -0.58 -31.76 61.84
N PHE A 190 -1.40 -32.72 61.37
CA PHE A 190 -2.56 -33.30 62.08
C PHE A 190 -2.37 -34.76 62.51
N GLY A 191 -1.14 -35.21 62.76
CA GLY A 191 -0.89 -36.49 63.46
C GLY A 191 -1.59 -36.54 64.84
N PRO A 192 -1.90 -37.74 65.38
CA PRO A 192 -2.74 -37.86 66.58
C PRO A 192 -2.11 -37.12 67.75
N LYS A 193 -2.74 -36.01 68.16
CA LYS A 193 -2.44 -35.32 69.42
C LYS A 193 -3.08 -36.11 70.55
N GLU A 194 -2.27 -36.48 71.54
CA GLU A 194 -2.72 -36.96 72.84
C GLU A 194 -3.83 -36.04 73.39
N VAL A 195 -4.90 -36.65 73.91
CA VAL A 195 -6.01 -35.94 74.56
C VAL A 195 -5.46 -35.28 75.82
N VAL A 196 -5.30 -33.96 75.80
CA VAL A 196 -4.93 -33.17 76.99
C VAL A 196 -6.19 -32.80 77.76
N SER A 197 -6.27 -33.27 79.00
CA SER A 197 -7.31 -32.96 79.99
C SER A 197 -7.40 -31.45 80.28
N ARG A 198 -8.62 -30.89 80.33
CA ARG A 198 -8.87 -29.51 80.77
C ARG A 198 -8.66 -29.38 82.28
N ILE A 199 -7.83 -28.43 82.72
CA ILE A 199 -7.75 -27.96 84.12
C ILE A 199 -7.84 -26.42 84.13
N PRO A 200 -8.57 -25.80 85.09
CA PRO A 200 -9.00 -24.40 85.03
C PRO A 200 -8.01 -23.42 85.70
N ASP A 201 -8.33 -22.13 85.51
CA ASP A 201 -7.58 -20.91 85.86
C ASP A 201 -6.95 -20.85 87.26
N LYS A 202 -5.70 -20.37 87.33
CA LYS A 202 -5.12 -19.54 88.42
C LYS A 202 -3.77 -18.93 88.02
N GLU A 203 -3.60 -17.67 88.41
CA GLU A 203 -2.46 -16.79 88.15
C GLU A 203 -1.20 -17.12 89.00
N ASP A 204 -0.04 -16.68 88.51
CA ASP A 204 1.19 -16.22 89.23
C ASP A 204 2.53 -16.74 88.65
N GLN A 205 3.40 -15.80 88.23
CA GLN A 205 4.79 -16.01 87.73
C GLN A 205 5.79 -16.18 88.91
N PRO A 206 7.15 -16.30 88.76
CA PRO A 206 8.04 -16.47 87.59
C PRO A 206 9.18 -17.53 87.77
N SER A 207 10.02 -17.69 86.72
CA SER A 207 11.51 -17.74 86.76
C SER A 207 12.26 -18.98 86.17
N VAL A 208 13.24 -18.60 85.32
CA VAL A 208 14.57 -19.15 84.96
C VAL A 208 14.84 -20.44 84.15
N CYS A 209 15.71 -20.20 83.16
CA CYS A 209 16.84 -21.00 82.64
C CYS A 209 16.61 -22.04 81.52
N ALA A 210 17.02 -21.68 80.28
CA ALA A 210 17.65 -22.62 79.35
C ALA A 210 18.61 -21.91 78.37
N ALA A 211 19.86 -22.38 78.32
CA ALA A 211 20.90 -21.91 77.41
C ALA A 211 21.29 -22.99 76.36
N LYS A 212 21.20 -22.59 75.08
CA LYS A 212 22.07 -22.82 73.89
C LYS A 212 22.73 -24.21 73.60
N ARG A 213 22.58 -24.68 72.34
CA ARG A 213 23.57 -24.72 71.19
C ARG A 213 23.01 -25.64 70.06
N LYS A 214 22.74 -25.23 68.81
CA LYS A 214 23.55 -24.84 67.60
C LYS A 214 24.25 -25.98 66.82
N ILE A 215 23.81 -26.24 65.57
CA ILE A 215 24.59 -26.71 64.38
C ILE A 215 23.96 -26.05 63.12
N VAL A 216 24.49 -24.92 62.61
CA VAL A 216 25.38 -24.70 61.44
C VAL A 216 24.68 -24.75 60.06
N LEU A 217 24.46 -23.56 59.49
CA LEU A 217 24.33 -23.32 58.05
C LEU A 217 25.73 -23.04 57.51
N ASP A 218 26.06 -23.63 56.36
CA ASP A 218 27.29 -23.35 55.64
C ASP A 218 27.01 -22.54 54.37
N THR A 219 27.90 -21.60 54.08
CA THR A 219 27.84 -20.69 52.93
C THR A 219 29.10 -20.84 52.08
N GLY A 220 28.92 -20.99 50.77
CA GLY A 220 29.95 -20.76 49.74
C GLY A 220 29.64 -21.57 48.47
N SER A 221 29.80 -21.11 47.23
CA SER A 221 30.31 -19.86 46.69
C SER A 221 29.93 -19.71 45.20
N ARG A 222 29.89 -18.45 44.74
CA ARG A 222 29.85 -17.86 43.39
C ARG A 222 29.96 -18.76 42.14
N THR A 223 29.09 -18.45 41.17
CA THR A 223 29.48 -18.11 39.78
C THR A 223 28.62 -16.94 39.26
N LYS A 224 29.28 -15.92 38.71
CA LYS A 224 28.66 -14.73 38.10
C LYS A 224 28.43 -15.01 36.61
N GLN A 225 27.20 -14.90 36.12
CA GLN A 225 26.94 -14.49 34.74
C GLN A 225 25.98 -13.31 34.74
N ARG A 226 26.40 -12.24 34.05
CA ARG A 226 25.73 -10.94 33.98
C ARG A 226 24.49 -11.05 33.10
N PHE A 227 23.30 -10.88 33.67
CA PHE A 227 22.13 -10.47 32.89
C PHE A 227 22.08 -8.94 32.86
N ARG A 228 22.19 -8.37 31.65
CA ARG A 228 21.87 -6.96 31.38
C ARG A 228 20.35 -6.81 31.39
N LYS A 229 19.81 -5.85 32.16
CA LYS A 229 18.44 -5.36 32.00
C LYS A 229 18.32 -4.65 30.63
N PRO A 230 17.25 -4.86 29.85
CA PRO A 230 16.82 -3.87 28.87
C PRO A 230 16.23 -2.68 29.63
N SER A 231 16.61 -1.49 29.19
CA SER A 231 16.09 -0.20 29.60
C SER A 231 14.61 -0.05 29.25
N VAL A 232 13.92 0.62 30.16
CA VAL A 232 12.59 1.22 30.03
C VAL A 232 12.41 1.85 28.63
N GLY A 233 11.41 1.36 27.90
CA GLY A 233 10.87 1.95 26.68
C GLY A 233 9.36 2.09 26.86
N GLU A 234 8.87 3.28 26.56
CA GLU A 234 7.54 3.81 26.90
C GLU A 234 6.38 2.91 26.47
N GLU A 235 5.44 2.69 27.39
CA GLU A 235 4.13 2.11 27.10
C GLU A 235 3.33 3.04 26.19
N LEU A 236 3.26 2.71 24.90
CA LEU A 236 2.30 3.33 23.98
C LEU A 236 0.93 2.69 24.18
N ASN A 237 0.09 3.43 24.91
CA ASN A 237 -1.33 3.21 25.12
C ASN A 237 -2.09 2.76 23.86
N LEU A 238 -2.45 1.47 23.82
CA LEU A 238 -3.23 0.83 22.76
C LEU A 238 -4.73 1.19 22.77
N SER A 239 -5.15 2.17 23.57
CA SER A 239 -6.53 2.66 23.66
C SER A 239 -6.80 3.95 22.87
N LYS A 240 -5.77 4.59 22.29
CA LYS A 240 -5.90 5.82 21.49
C LYS A 240 -5.99 5.61 19.97
N LEU A 241 -5.79 4.38 19.49
CA LEU A 241 -5.78 4.05 18.05
C LEU A 241 -7.14 3.56 17.50
N ILE A 242 -8.14 3.35 18.37
CA ILE A 242 -9.46 2.80 17.97
C ILE A 242 -10.49 3.92 17.67
N SER A 243 -10.21 5.20 17.94
CA SER A 243 -11.18 6.30 17.77
C SER A 243 -11.01 7.16 16.50
N LYS A 244 -10.20 6.73 15.52
CA LYS A 244 -10.02 7.48 14.26
C LYS A 244 -10.32 6.67 12.99
N SER A 245 -11.31 5.77 13.05
CA SER A 245 -11.98 5.31 11.83
C SER A 245 -13.04 6.31 11.39
N SER A 246 -12.91 6.79 10.15
CA SER A 246 -13.96 7.30 9.26
C SER A 246 -15.02 8.26 9.83
N ARG A 247 -14.77 9.58 9.74
CA ARG A 247 -15.85 10.55 9.47
C ARG A 247 -15.86 10.87 7.99
N VAL A 248 -16.75 10.19 7.26
CA VAL A 248 -17.17 10.60 5.91
C VAL A 248 -17.91 11.93 6.05
N LYS A 249 -17.37 13.02 5.49
CA LYS A 249 -18.13 14.27 5.32
C LYS A 249 -19.01 14.13 4.08
N VAL A 250 -20.29 13.87 4.27
CA VAL A 250 -21.30 14.04 3.22
C VAL A 250 -21.71 15.50 3.22
N SER A 251 -21.34 16.25 2.18
CA SER A 251 -21.89 17.58 1.92
C SER A 251 -23.14 17.47 1.04
N VAL A 252 -24.31 17.75 1.62
CA VAL A 252 -25.56 17.90 0.87
C VAL A 252 -25.63 19.32 0.33
N ILE A 253 -25.40 19.50 -0.96
CA ILE A 253 -25.65 20.76 -1.66
C ILE A 253 -27.18 20.89 -1.84
N LYS A 254 -27.82 21.75 -1.04
CA LYS A 254 -29.22 22.15 -1.27
C LYS A 254 -29.26 23.04 -2.52
N LYS A 255 -29.93 22.58 -3.58
CA LYS A 255 -30.35 23.45 -4.70
C LYS A 255 -31.30 24.53 -4.16
N PRO A 256 -31.13 25.81 -4.51
CA PRO A 256 -32.14 26.83 -4.23
C PRO A 256 -33.42 26.50 -5.01
N ARG A 257 -34.56 26.56 -4.32
CA ARG A 257 -35.89 26.47 -4.95
C ARG A 257 -36.31 27.88 -5.37
N LYS A 258 -36.58 28.02 -6.68
CA LYS A 258 -37.27 29.11 -7.41
C LYS A 258 -36.82 30.53 -7.12
#